data_AF-A0A2M6XAP5-F1
#
_entry.id   AF-A0A2M6XAP5-F1
#
_cell.length_a   1.000
_cell.length_b   1.000
_cell.length_c   1.000
_cell.angle_alpha   90.00
_cell.angle_beta   90.00
_cell.angle_gamma   90.00
#
_symmetry.space_group_name_H-M   'P 1'
#
loop_
_entity.id
_entity.type
_entity.pdbx_description
1 polymer ?
#
loop_
_entity_poly.entity_id
_entity_poly.type
_entity_poly.pdbx_seq_one_letter_code
_entity_poly.pdbx_strand_id
1 'polypeptide(L)'
;MIDLGQNFWLKDKTPIGQSSTYQSLGAFISAVLPNVYVVAGIILFFLMIFGGITYIKNAGSGDEEGIKKGQQALTAALIGFLIIFLSYWIIQLIEIITGLKIFGSNL
;
A
#
# COMPACT_ATOMS: atom_id res chain seq x y z
N MET A 1 15.13 48.70 28.46
CA MET A 1 14.66 49.09 27.12
C MET A 1 14.33 47.79 26.41
N ILE A 2 13.09 47.60 25.97
CA ILE A 2 12.62 46.32 25.40
C ILE A 2 13.06 46.28 23.94
N ASP A 3 13.93 45.34 23.59
CA ASP A 3 14.47 45.16 22.25
C ASP A 3 13.43 44.50 21.34
N LEU A 4 12.64 45.35 20.67
CA LEU A 4 11.57 44.96 19.75
C LEU A 4 12.09 44.42 18.40
N GLY A 5 13.40 44.43 18.17
CA GLY A 5 14.02 44.05 16.89
C GLY A 5 14.12 42.53 16.64
N GLN A 6 14.16 41.70 17.68
CA GLN A 6 14.33 40.25 17.49
C GLN A 6 13.04 39.50 17.15
N ASN A 7 11.87 40.05 17.52
CA ASN A 7 10.58 39.39 17.30
C ASN A 7 9.84 39.89 16.04
N PHE A 8 10.40 40.88 15.32
CA PHE A 8 9.80 41.44 14.11
C PHE A 8 10.22 40.70 12.83
N TRP A 9 11.29 39.90 12.90
CA TRP A 9 11.75 39.12 11.77
C TRP A 9 11.16 37.70 11.84
N LEU A 10 9.90 37.61 11.41
CA LEU A 10 9.18 36.38 11.19
C LEU A 10 10.11 35.35 10.54
N LYS A 11 10.37 34.31 11.32
CA LYS A 11 11.02 33.07 10.93
C LYS A 11 10.19 32.43 9.83
N ASP A 12 10.44 32.86 8.60
CA ASP A 12 9.79 32.39 7.37
C ASP A 12 10.34 31.00 6.98
N LYS A 13 10.25 30.06 7.93
CA LYS A 13 10.56 28.63 7.76
C LYS A 13 9.45 27.76 8.31
N THR A 14 8.22 28.26 8.28
CA THR A 14 7.04 27.39 8.25
C THR A 14 6.46 27.51 6.86
N PRO A 15 6.48 26.46 6.03
CA PRO A 15 5.76 26.47 4.78
C PRO A 15 4.31 26.81 5.09
N ILE A 16 3.87 27.99 4.65
CA ILE A 16 2.50 28.49 4.81
C ILE A 16 1.60 27.80 3.79
N GLY A 17 1.61 26.48 3.83
CA GLY A 17 0.79 25.56 3.04
C GLY A 17 0.26 24.39 3.88
N GLN A 18 0.42 24.44 5.20
CA GLN A 18 -0.27 23.53 6.10
C GLN A 18 -1.66 24.08 6.46
N SER A 19 -2.44 24.42 5.44
CA SER A 19 -3.87 24.59 5.60
C SER A 19 -4.49 23.20 5.66
N SER A 20 -4.87 22.83 6.88
CA SER A 20 -6.13 22.17 7.20
C SER A 20 -6.40 20.91 6.37
N THR A 21 -6.36 19.74 7.00
CA THR A 21 -7.63 19.17 7.49
C THR A 21 -8.79 19.53 6.56
N TYR A 22 -8.78 18.99 5.36
CA TYR A 22 -10.02 18.40 4.94
C TYR A 22 -10.23 17.24 5.91
N GLN A 23 -11.43 17.10 6.41
CA GLN A 23 -11.99 15.81 6.82
C GLN A 23 -12.09 14.93 5.54
N SER A 24 -10.98 14.77 4.81
CA SER A 24 -10.95 14.34 3.42
C SER A 24 -10.97 12.84 3.36
N LEU A 25 -11.62 12.37 2.30
CA LEU A 25 -11.43 11.07 1.72
C LEU A 25 -9.95 10.62 1.73
N GLY A 26 -9.00 11.55 1.49
CA GLY A 26 -7.56 11.28 1.57
C GLY A 26 -7.06 10.83 2.95
N ALA A 27 -7.49 11.44 4.05
CA ALA A 27 -7.07 11.03 5.39
C ALA A 27 -7.64 9.65 5.77
N PHE A 28 -8.90 9.38 5.40
CA PHE A 28 -9.52 8.07 5.58
C PHE A 28 -8.81 6.98 4.76
N ILE A 29 -8.56 7.27 3.48
CA ILE A 29 -7.83 6.38 2.57
C ILE A 29 -6.42 6.09 3.10
N SER A 30 -5.71 7.09 3.63
CA SER A 30 -4.37 6.93 4.21
C SER A 30 -4.34 6.07 5.47
N ALA A 31 -5.41 6.05 6.25
CA ALA A 31 -5.52 5.18 7.42
C ALA A 31 -5.86 3.73 7.04
N VAL A 32 -6.71 3.54 6.03
CA VAL A 32 -7.20 2.22 5.62
C VAL A 32 -6.23 1.48 4.69
N LEU A 33 -5.61 2.18 3.74
CA LEU A 33 -4.73 1.60 2.73
C LEU A 33 -3.62 0.72 3.33
N PRO A 34 -2.79 1.19 4.28
CA PRO A 34 -1.71 0.36 4.83
C PRO A 34 -2.21 -0.95 5.42
N ASN A 35 -3.35 -0.92 6.12
CA ASN A 35 -3.95 -2.12 6.70
C ASN A 35 -4.44 -3.08 5.61
N VAL A 36 -5.06 -2.56 4.55
CA VAL A 36 -5.49 -3.36 3.39
C VAL A 36 -4.29 -4.02 2.70
N TYR A 37 -3.18 -3.31 2.51
CA TYR A 37 -1.97 -3.87 1.91
C TYR A 37 -1.38 -5.01 2.75
N VAL A 38 -1.36 -4.87 4.08
CA VAL A 38 -0.92 -5.96 4.99
C VAL A 38 -1.82 -7.17 4.87
N VAL A 39 -3.14 -6.98 4.97
CA VAL A 39 -4.12 -8.08 4.86
C VAL A 39 -4.04 -8.76 3.49
N ALA A 40 -3.94 -7.97 2.42
CA ALA A 40 -3.82 -8.49 1.06
C ALA A 40 -2.51 -9.27 0.86
N GLY A 41 -1.40 -8.80 1.44
CA GLY A 41 -0.11 -9.52 1.46
C GLY A 41 -0.22 -10.87 2.18
N ILE A 42 -0.91 -10.91 3.32
CA ILE A 42 -1.15 -12.16 4.07
C ILE A 42 -1.99 -13.14 3.25
N ILE A 43 -3.09 -12.67 2.64
CA ILE A 43 -3.95 -13.51 1.80
C ILE A 43 -3.15 -14.07 0.60
N LEU A 44 -2.38 -13.21 -0.06
CA LEU A 44 -1.52 -13.63 -1.18
C LEU A 44 -0.50 -14.69 -0.77
N PHE A 45 0.13 -14.50 0.39
CA PHE A 45 1.11 -15.44 0.91
C PHE A 45 0.50 -16.82 1.13
N PHE A 46 -0.67 -16.91 1.77
CA PHE A 46 -1.37 -18.18 1.96
C PHE A 46 -1.83 -18.78 0.62
N LEU A 47 -2.38 -17.98 -0.29
CA LEU A 47 -2.82 -18.45 -1.60
C LEU A 47 -1.65 -19.03 -2.41
N MET A 48 -0.49 -18.39 -2.37
CA MET A 48 0.72 -18.85 -3.04
C MET A 48 1.25 -20.15 -2.43
N ILE A 49 1.27 -20.26 -1.09
CA ILE A 49 1.69 -21.49 -0.40
C ILE A 49 0.74 -22.64 -0.69
N PHE A 50 -0.57 -22.46 -0.49
CA PHE A 50 -1.55 -23.52 -0.73
C PHE A 50 -1.62 -23.90 -2.20
N GLY A 51 -1.60 -22.92 -3.11
CA GLY A 51 -1.57 -23.17 -4.54
C GLY A 51 -0.32 -23.91 -4.98
N GLY A 52 0.85 -23.49 -4.49
CA GLY A 52 2.14 -24.11 -4.79
C GLY A 52 2.25 -25.54 -4.26
N ILE A 53 1.89 -25.77 -2.99
CA ILE A 53 1.89 -27.12 -2.39
C ILE A 53 0.90 -28.03 -3.13
N THR A 54 -0.30 -27.54 -3.43
CA THR A 54 -1.32 -28.31 -4.17
C THR A 54 -0.82 -28.67 -5.56
N TYR A 55 -0.19 -27.74 -6.27
CA TYR A 55 0.39 -28.00 -7.58
C TYR A 55 1.48 -29.07 -7.51
N ILE A 56 2.48 -28.89 -6.63
CA ILE A 56 3.63 -29.81 -6.51
C ILE A 56 3.15 -31.22 -6.10
N LYS A 57 2.24 -31.31 -5.13
CA LYS A 57 1.72 -32.59 -4.64
C LYS A 57 1.01 -33.36 -5.75
N ASN A 58 0.13 -32.70 -6.49
CA ASN A 58 -0.68 -33.36 -7.52
C ASN A 58 0.10 -33.60 -8.81
N ALA A 59 1.13 -32.79 -9.09
CA ALA A 59 2.07 -33.01 -10.19
C ALA A 59 2.84 -34.33 -10.02
N GLY A 60 3.15 -34.74 -8.78
CA GLY A 60 3.81 -36.01 -8.49
C GLY A 60 2.89 -37.25 -8.57
N SER A 61 1.58 -37.09 -8.35
CA SER A 61 0.61 -38.19 -8.34
C SER A 61 -0.13 -38.39 -9.66
N GLY A 62 0.03 -37.49 -10.64
CA GLY A 62 -0.69 -37.53 -11.93
C GLY A 62 -2.16 -37.11 -11.84
N ASP A 63 -2.58 -36.42 -10.78
CA ASP A 63 -3.94 -35.92 -10.63
C ASP A 63 -4.10 -34.60 -11.41
N GLU A 64 -4.64 -34.70 -12.63
CA GLU A 64 -4.87 -33.55 -13.50
C GLU A 64 -5.79 -32.47 -12.90
N GLU A 65 -6.78 -32.86 -12.09
CA GLU A 65 -7.71 -31.90 -11.49
C GLU A 65 -7.01 -31.08 -10.42
N GLY A 66 -6.25 -31.75 -9.55
CA GLY A 66 -5.42 -31.12 -8.55
C GLY A 66 -4.34 -30.21 -9.13
N ILE A 67 -3.72 -30.60 -10.25
CA ILE A 67 -2.74 -29.78 -10.98
C ILE A 67 -3.40 -28.49 -11.51
N LYS A 68 -4.56 -28.60 -12.17
CA LYS A 68 -5.30 -27.44 -12.69
C LYS A 68 -5.70 -26.48 -11.57
N LYS A 69 -6.20 -27.00 -10.44
CA LYS A 69 -6.55 -26.20 -9.26
C LYS A 69 -5.33 -25.47 -8.69
N GLY A 70 -4.21 -26.16 -8.52
CA GLY A 70 -2.96 -25.53 -8.04
C GLY A 70 -2.45 -24.43 -8.97
N GLN A 71 -2.49 -24.67 -10.28
CA GLN A 71 -2.10 -23.69 -11.29
C GLN A 71 -3.03 -22.46 -11.30
N GLN A 72 -4.34 -22.67 -11.17
CA GLN A 72 -5.30 -21.58 -11.05
C GLN A 72 -5.05 -20.74 -9.80
N ALA A 73 -4.82 -21.38 -8.65
CA ALA A 73 -4.51 -20.67 -7.41
C ALA A 73 -3.22 -19.85 -7.53
N LEU A 74 -2.17 -20.41 -8.12
CA LEU A 74 -0.92 -19.71 -8.37
C LEU A 74 -1.10 -18.54 -9.33
N THR A 75 -1.88 -18.72 -10.40
CA THR A 75 -2.20 -17.66 -11.38
C THR A 75 -2.99 -16.54 -10.71
N ALA A 76 -3.98 -16.86 -9.89
CA ALA A 76 -4.73 -15.87 -9.10
C ALA A 76 -3.82 -15.10 -8.14
N ALA A 77 -2.87 -15.79 -7.49
CA ALA A 77 -1.89 -15.14 -6.62
C ALA A 77 -0.99 -14.16 -7.41
N LEU A 78 -0.50 -14.55 -8.58
CA LEU A 78 0.33 -13.69 -9.42
C LEU A 78 -0.44 -12.46 -9.92
N ILE A 79 -1.70 -12.64 -10.34
CA ILE A 79 -2.57 -11.54 -10.77
C ILE A 79 -2.83 -10.59 -9.59
N GLY A 80 -3.20 -11.12 -8.43
CA GLY A 80 -3.43 -10.31 -7.22
C GLY A 80 -2.18 -9.53 -6.81
N PHE A 81 -1.01 -10.17 -6.86
CA PHE A 81 0.26 -9.52 -6.61
C PHE A 81 0.52 -8.38 -7.60
N LEU A 82 0.31 -8.61 -8.90
CA LEU A 82 0.49 -7.59 -9.93
C LEU A 82 -0.44 -6.39 -9.72
N ILE A 83 -1.70 -6.63 -9.33
CA ILE A 83 -2.66 -5.55 -9.04
C ILE A 83 -2.18 -4.68 -7.89
N ILE A 84 -1.76 -5.28 -6.77
CA ILE A 84 -1.24 -4.56 -5.61
C ILE A 84 0.04 -3.80 -5.98
N PHE A 85 0.92 -4.45 -6.73
CA PHE A 85 2.15 -3.85 -7.21
C PHE A 85 1.88 -2.60 -8.07
N LEU A 86 0.97 -2.68 -9.05
CA LEU A 86 0.57 -1.54 -9.87
C LEU A 86 -0.17 -0.46 -9.07
N SER A 87 -1.01 -0.87 -8.11
CA SER A 87 -1.74 0.06 -7.24
C SER A 87 -0.79 0.95 -6.44
N TYR A 88 0.34 0.42 -5.97
CA TYR A 88 1.35 1.21 -5.27
C TYR A 88 1.86 2.39 -6.11
N TRP A 89 2.17 2.15 -7.39
CA TRP A 89 2.65 3.20 -8.30
C TRP A 89 1.58 4.28 -8.56
N ILE A 90 0.32 3.87 -8.68
CA ILE A 90 -0.80 4.80 -8.85
C ILE A 90 -0.93 5.69 -7.61
N ILE A 91 -0.85 5.11 -6.41
CA ILE A 91 -0.93 5.87 -5.16
C ILE A 91 0.26 6.84 -5.07
N GLN A 92 1.47 6.38 -5.40
CA GLN A 92 2.67 7.24 -5.40
C GLN A 92 2.49 8.47 -6.30
N LEU A 93 1.89 8.31 -7.47
CA LEU A 93 1.58 9.42 -8.37
C LEU A 93 0.55 10.39 -7.75
N ILE A 94 -0.47 9.85 -7.08
CA ILE A 94 -1.46 10.66 -6.35
C ILE A 94 -0.79 11.45 -5.23
N GLU A 95 0.13 10.84 -4.46
CA GLU A 95 0.88 11.53 -3.42
C GLU A 95 1.69 12.71 -3.98
N ILE A 96 2.33 12.54 -5.14
CA ILE A 96 3.12 13.59 -5.80
C ILE A 96 2.22 14.76 -6.24
N ILE A 97 1.06 14.46 -6.83
CA ILE A 97 0.15 15.49 -7.36
C ILE A 97 -0.59 16.22 -6.23
N THR A 98 -0.99 15.48 -5.19
CA THR A 98 -1.80 16.03 -4.09
C THR A 98 -0.98 16.56 -2.91
N GLY A 99 0.29 16.19 -2.80
CA GLY A 99 1.16 16.52 -1.66
C GLY A 99 0.77 15.80 -0.37
N LEU A 100 -0.19 14.88 -0.41
CA LEU A 100 -0.62 14.08 0.74
C LEU A 100 0.28 12.83 0.86
N LYS A 101 0.89 12.63 2.02
CA LYS A 101 1.59 11.38 2.33
C LYS A 101 0.57 10.34 2.80
N ILE A 102 0.23 9.41 1.93
CA ILE A 102 -0.74 8.33 2.18
C ILE A 102 -0.05 7.16 2.88
N PHE A 103 1.17 6.83 2.46
CA PHE A 103 2.08 5.98 3.21
C PHE A 103 2.77 6.81 4.29
N GLY A 104 2.01 7.20 5.31
CA GLY A 104 2.47 8.06 6.41
C GLY A 104 3.68 7.48 7.16
N SER A 105 4.72 8.30 7.30
CA SER A 105 5.94 8.03 8.05
C SER A 105 5.66 7.80 9.54
N ASN A 106 5.51 6.54 9.95
CA ASN A 106 5.62 6.10 11.33
C ASN A 106 6.55 4.88 11.46
N LEU A 107 7.43 4.68 10.47
CA LEU A 107 8.63 3.88 10.57
C LEU A 107 9.82 4.84 10.69
#